data_AF-A0AAN7CJN7-F1
#
_entry.id   AF-A0AAN7CJN7-F1
#
_cell.length_a   1.000
_cell.length_b   1.000
_cell.length_c   1.000
_cell.angle_alpha   90.00
_cell.angle_beta   90.00
_cell.angle_gamma   90.00
#
_symmetry.space_group_name_H-M   'P 1'
#
loop_
_entity.id
_entity.type
_entity.pdbx_description
1 polymer ?
#
loop_
_entity_poly.entity_id
_entity_poly.type
_entity_poly.pdbx_seq_one_letter_code
_entity_poly.pdbx_strand_id
1 'polypeptide(L)' 'MRSSIHLVLFLLLGLVTSLALPKRQSKEPFTLLAARNAACHANLTSCRTNADCCSGLKCESFDGEALCVPTG' A
#
# COMPACT_ATOMS: atom_id res chain seq x y z
N MET A 1 42.65 -29.01 -1.96
CA MET A 1 42.56 -28.27 -0.67
C MET A 1 42.33 -26.77 -0.86
N ARG A 2 42.99 -26.07 -1.80
CA ARG A 2 42.80 -24.61 -2.05
C ARG A 2 41.38 -24.20 -2.50
N SER A 3 40.68 -25.04 -3.28
CA SER A 3 39.34 -24.73 -3.80
C SER A 3 38.25 -24.69 -2.73
N SER A 4 38.41 -25.47 -1.64
CA SER A 4 37.45 -25.50 -0.54
C SER A 4 37.41 -24.20 0.26
N ILE A 5 38.55 -23.48 0.32
CA ILE A 5 38.68 -22.23 1.07
C ILE A 5 37.88 -21.12 0.39
N HIS A 6 37.90 -21.09 -0.94
CA HIS A 6 37.11 -20.11 -1.72
C HIS A 6 35.61 -20.34 -1.59
N LEU A 7 35.17 -21.61 -1.56
CA LEU A 7 33.75 -21.95 -1.37
C LEU A 7 33.23 -21.49 -0.01
N VAL A 8 33.98 -21.75 1.06
CA VAL A 8 33.60 -21.33 2.42
C VAL A 8 33.57 -19.80 2.53
N LEU A 9 34.56 -19.12 1.96
CA LEU A 9 34.61 -17.65 1.95
C LEU A 9 33.39 -17.04 1.24
N PHE A 10 33.01 -17.60 0.09
CA PHE A 10 31.86 -17.11 -0.69
C PHE A 10 30.54 -17.29 0.05
N LEU A 11 30.38 -18.43 0.75
CA LEU A 11 29.20 -18.75 1.55
C LEU A 11 29.04 -17.82 2.75
N LEU A 12 30.15 -17.48 3.42
CA LEU A 12 30.17 -16.53 4.53
C LEU A 12 29.81 -15.10 4.07
N LEU A 13 30.33 -14.65 2.92
CA LEU A 13 30.01 -13.33 2.35
C LEU A 13 28.53 -13.20 1.93
N GLY A 14 27.95 -14.28 1.38
CA GLY A 14 26.52 -14.36 1.05
C GLY A 14 25.60 -14.33 2.28
N LEU A 15 26.04 -14.92 3.40
CA LEU A 15 25.29 -14.86 4.65
C LEU A 15 25.27 -13.45 5.24
N VAL A 16 26.42 -12.76 5.27
CA VAL A 16 26.52 -11.40 5.83
C VAL A 16 25.66 -10.40 5.04
N THR A 17 25.59 -10.54 3.72
CA THR A 17 24.75 -9.69 2.86
C THR A 17 23.25 -9.96 3.07
N SER A 18 22.86 -11.17 3.48
CA SER A 18 21.46 -11.52 3.77
C SER A 18 20.96 -10.98 5.12
N LEU A 19 21.85 -10.79 6.11
CA LEU A 19 21.49 -10.15 7.39
C LEU A 19 21.45 -8.61 7.31
N ALA A 20 22.08 -8.02 6.29
CA ALA A 20 22.08 -6.57 6.06
C ALA A 20 20.92 -6.10 5.17
N LEU A 21 20.10 -7.01 4.63
CA LEU A 21 18.83 -6.60 4.04
C LEU A 21 17.89 -6.29 5.20
N PRO A 22 17.56 -5.01 5.49
CA PRO A 22 16.43 -4.75 6.36
C PRO A 22 15.27 -5.51 5.74
N LYS A 23 14.47 -6.18 6.58
CA LYS A 23 13.08 -6.44 6.24
C LYS A 23 12.46 -5.08 5.93
N ARG A 24 12.62 -4.60 4.70
CA ARG A 24 11.73 -3.61 4.12
C ARG A 24 10.46 -4.41 3.95
N GLN A 25 9.69 -4.39 5.02
CA GLN A 25 8.28 -4.67 5.05
C GLN A 25 7.76 -4.27 3.68
N SER A 26 7.41 -5.29 2.89
CA SER A 26 6.25 -5.23 2.03
C SER A 26 5.31 -4.25 2.71
N LYS A 27 5.20 -3.06 2.13
CA LYS A 27 4.17 -2.11 2.48
C LYS A 27 2.91 -2.93 2.26
N GLU A 28 2.41 -3.50 3.34
CA GLU A 28 1.27 -4.39 3.29
C GLU A 28 0.21 -3.59 2.54
N PRO A 29 -0.39 -4.13 1.47
CA PRO A 29 -1.53 -3.50 0.86
C PRO A 29 -2.72 -3.68 1.82
N PHE A 30 -2.63 -3.12 3.03
CA PHE A 30 -3.71 -3.02 4.01
C PHE A 30 -4.80 -2.03 3.58
N THR A 31 -4.85 -1.68 2.30
CA THR A 31 -5.95 -0.94 1.68
C THR A 31 -6.56 -1.66 0.48
N LEU A 32 -6.16 -2.90 0.16
CA LEU A 32 -6.85 -3.66 -0.90
C LEU A 32 -8.01 -4.53 -0.41
N LEU A 33 -8.05 -4.88 0.89
CA LEU A 33 -9.19 -5.64 1.44
C LEU A 33 -10.33 -4.75 1.95
N ALA A 34 -10.07 -3.51 2.36
CA ALA A 34 -11.14 -2.55 2.64
C ALA A 34 -11.86 -2.09 1.35
N ALA A 35 -11.18 -2.13 0.21
CA ALA A 35 -11.73 -1.78 -1.09
C ALA A 35 -12.55 -2.90 -1.76
N ARG A 36 -12.37 -4.17 -1.33
CA ARG A 36 -13.05 -5.30 -1.99
C ARG A 36 -14.53 -5.42 -1.62
N ASN A 37 -14.97 -4.75 -0.55
CA ASN A 37 -16.36 -4.76 -0.08
C ASN A 37 -16.96 -3.35 0.11
N ALA A 38 -16.31 -2.29 -0.37
CA ALA A 38 -16.88 -0.94 -0.32
C ALA A 38 -17.77 -0.73 -1.55
N ALA A 39 -19.08 -0.94 -1.39
CA ALA A 39 -20.09 -0.68 -2.42
C ALA A 39 -20.17 0.80 -2.85
N CYS A 40 -19.45 1.69 -2.16
CA CYS A 40 -19.33 3.12 -2.40
C CYS A 40 -18.41 3.77 -1.33
N HIS A 41 -18.01 5.01 -1.55
CA HIS A 41 -17.20 5.85 -0.67
C HIS A 41 -18.07 6.58 0.37
N ALA A 42 -17.61 6.60 1.63
CA ALA A 42 -18.30 7.23 2.75
C ALA A 42 -18.03 8.76 2.81
N ASN A 43 -18.70 9.46 3.74
CA ASN A 43 -18.50 10.90 3.92
C ASN A 43 -17.03 11.24 4.23
N LEU A 44 -16.54 12.36 3.69
CA LEU A 44 -15.16 12.87 3.80
C LEU A 44 -14.08 11.93 3.25
N THR A 45 -14.45 10.99 2.38
CA THR A 45 -13.48 10.17 1.64
C THR A 45 -13.29 10.68 0.23
N SER A 46 -12.09 10.49 -0.32
CA SER A 46 -11.75 10.96 -1.67
C SER A 46 -12.60 10.28 -2.74
N CYS A 47 -13.02 11.07 -3.74
CA CYS A 47 -13.83 10.63 -4.86
C CYS A 47 -13.32 11.25 -6.17
N ARG A 48 -13.74 10.68 -7.31
CA ARG A 48 -13.52 11.27 -8.63
C ARG A 48 -14.83 11.73 -9.26
N THR A 49 -15.89 11.00 -8.96
CA THR A 49 -17.24 11.20 -9.49
C THR A 49 -18.28 10.91 -8.41
N ASN A 50 -19.51 11.41 -8.61
CA ASN A 50 -20.61 11.17 -7.68
C ASN A 50 -20.98 9.70 -7.54
N ALA A 51 -20.72 8.89 -8.58
CA ALA A 51 -20.99 7.45 -8.56
C ALA A 51 -20.05 6.69 -7.61
N ASP A 52 -18.91 7.28 -7.28
CA ASP A 52 -17.99 6.68 -6.32
C ASP A 52 -18.53 6.82 -4.90
N CYS A 53 -19.39 7.81 -4.62
CA CYS A 53 -19.92 8.11 -3.29
C CYS A 53 -21.20 7.30 -2.96
N CYS A 54 -21.41 7.03 -1.66
CA CYS A 54 -22.61 6.33 -1.21
C CYS A 54 -23.88 7.15 -1.44
N SER A 55 -25.02 6.46 -1.55
CA SER A 55 -26.32 7.10 -1.72
C SER A 55 -26.55 8.22 -0.69
N GLY A 56 -27.00 9.39 -1.15
CA GLY A 56 -27.15 10.58 -0.31
C GLY A 56 -25.90 11.48 -0.26
N LEU A 57 -24.78 11.08 -0.89
CA LEU A 57 -23.56 11.86 -0.98
C LEU A 57 -23.27 12.32 -2.42
N LYS A 58 -22.55 13.43 -2.58
CA LYS A 58 -22.01 13.94 -3.84
C LYS A 58 -20.50 14.14 -3.74
N CYS A 59 -19.81 14.05 -4.87
CA CYS A 59 -18.39 14.35 -4.93
C CYS A 59 -18.20 15.85 -5.15
N GLU A 60 -17.67 16.54 -4.14
CA GLU A 60 -17.37 17.99 -4.23
C GLU A 60 -15.93 18.29 -3.84
N SER A 61 -15.39 19.35 -4.44
CA SER A 61 -14.03 19.81 -4.17
C SER A 61 -14.00 20.75 -2.97
N PHE A 62 -13.25 20.39 -1.94
CA PHE A 62 -12.98 21.19 -0.76
C PHE A 62 -11.47 21.34 -0.57
N ASP A 63 -10.97 22.58 -0.50
CA ASP A 63 -9.54 22.91 -0.35
C ASP A 63 -8.59 22.23 -1.37
N GLY A 64 -9.10 21.94 -2.58
CA GLY A 64 -8.33 21.27 -3.63
C GLY A 64 -8.41 19.73 -3.60
N GLU A 65 -9.13 19.14 -2.65
CA GLU A 65 -9.40 17.71 -2.59
C GLU A 65 -10.87 17.41 -2.92
N ALA A 66 -11.11 16.45 -3.82
CA ALA A 66 -12.47 16.00 -4.13
C ALA A 66 -12.91 14.93 -3.12
N LEU A 67 -13.94 15.25 -2.32
CA LEU A 67 -14.44 14.44 -1.21
C LEU A 67 -15.95 14.18 -1.36
N CYS A 68 -16.39 13.01 -0.90
CA CYS A 68 -17.82 12.71 -0.78
C CYS A 68 -18.42 13.50 0.37
N VAL A 69 -19.42 14.35 0.10
CA VAL A 69 -20.12 15.18 1.09
C VAL A 69 -21.63 14.97 1.01
N PRO A 70 -22.40 15.24 2.09
CA PRO A 70 -23.85 15.11 2.08
C PRO A 70 -24.50 15.99 1.02
N THR A 71 -25.49 15.43 0.33
CA THR A 71 -26.40 16.22 -0.51
C THR A 71 -27.40 16.86 0.44
N GLY A 72 -27.30 18.18 0.66
CA GLY A 72 -28.20 18.92 1.55
C GLY A 72 -29.68 18.78 1.20
#